data_AF-A0A9X2LLE1-F1
#
_entry.id   AF-A0A9X2LLE1-F1
#
_cell.length_a   1.000
_cell.length_b   1.000
_cell.length_c   1.000
_cell.angle_alpha   90.00
_cell.angle_beta   90.00
_cell.angle_gamma   90.00
#
_symmetry.space_group_name_H-M   'P 1'
#
loop_
_entity.id
_entity.type
_entity.pdbx_description
1 polymer ?
#
loop_
_entity_poly.entity_id
_entity_poly.type
_entity_poly.pdbx_seq_one_letter_code
_entity_poly.pdbx_strand_id
1 'polypeptide(L)'
;MKATLTVSSPGSGPGGGAVNDLRRWLQRHPELRAHIKQEPAPDPAPGTMGAASELLTLLLAPGGATAALGAAVVAWLQNRRGNQTVTITRPDGTQITVTAERVRDLSAAESGEVARHLAEALERREPGTGSADMARPGPTGRA
;
A
#
# COMPACT_ATOMS: atom_id res chain seq x y z
N MET A 1 -3.02 15.18 -3.83
CA MET A 1 -3.50 13.83 -4.16
C MET A 1 -3.71 13.04 -2.88
N LYS A 2 -4.84 12.34 -2.71
CA LYS A 2 -5.06 11.44 -1.56
C LYS A 2 -4.58 10.04 -1.93
N ALA A 3 -3.70 9.41 -1.17
CA ALA A 3 -3.34 8.00 -1.34
C ALA A 3 -3.66 7.23 -0.07
N THR A 4 -4.17 6.01 -0.22
CA THR A 4 -4.52 5.13 0.88
C THR A 4 -3.58 3.94 0.88
N LEU A 5 -3.02 3.60 2.04
CA LEU A 5 -2.11 2.46 2.19
C LEU A 5 -2.76 1.41 3.08
N THR A 6 -2.68 0.16 2.64
CA THR A 6 -3.00 -1.03 3.42
C THR A 6 -1.77 -1.91 3.55
N VAL A 7 -1.68 -2.61 4.68
CA VAL A 7 -0.66 -3.63 4.90
C VAL A 7 -1.34 -4.96 5.19
N SER A 8 -0.92 -5.99 4.48
CA SER A 8 -1.42 -7.36 4.64
C SER A 8 -0.24 -8.31 4.79
N SER A 9 -0.32 -9.21 5.78
CA SER A 9 0.63 -10.31 5.92
C SER A 9 -0.05 -11.62 5.55
N PRO A 10 0.59 -12.50 4.75
CA PRO A 10 0.05 -13.82 4.50
C PRO A 10 0.05 -14.63 5.81
N GLY A 11 -1.10 -15.20 6.17
CA GLY A 11 -1.22 -16.14 7.28
C GLY A 11 -1.31 -15.57 8.70
N SER A 12 -1.33 -14.24 8.87
CA SER A 12 -1.60 -13.61 10.18
C SER A 12 -2.94 -12.90 10.15
N GLY A 13 -3.72 -13.04 11.24
CA GLY A 13 -4.99 -12.34 11.45
C GLY A 13 -4.86 -10.81 11.39
N PRO A 14 -5.96 -10.06 11.60
CA PRO A 14 -6.07 -8.64 11.23
C PRO A 14 -4.87 -7.80 11.72
N GLY A 15 -4.09 -7.31 10.76
CA GLY A 15 -2.74 -6.77 10.93
C GLY A 15 -2.65 -5.28 11.29
N GLY A 16 -3.42 -4.80 12.28
CA GLY A 16 -3.37 -3.39 12.71
C GLY A 16 -1.98 -2.91 13.16
N GLY A 17 -1.19 -3.80 13.77
CA GLY A 17 0.18 -3.47 14.19
C GLY A 17 1.13 -3.12 13.04
N ALA A 18 0.96 -3.73 11.86
CA ALA A 18 1.88 -3.54 10.73
C ALA A 18 1.68 -2.18 10.04
N VAL A 19 0.43 -1.72 9.91
CA VAL A 19 0.16 -0.40 9.34
C VAL A 19 0.52 0.73 10.30
N ASN A 20 0.34 0.53 11.61
CA ASN A 20 0.79 1.50 12.62
C ASN A 20 2.32 1.62 12.65
N ASP A 21 3.03 0.52 12.43
CA ASP A 21 4.50 0.49 12.28
C ASP A 21 4.96 1.23 11.01
N LEU A 22 4.31 0.97 9.86
CA LEU A 22 4.53 1.73 8.63
C LEU A 22 4.26 3.23 8.85
N ARG A 23 3.17 3.58 9.54
CA ARG A 23 2.88 4.98 9.88
C ARG A 23 4.01 5.62 10.66
N ARG A 24 4.52 4.97 11.71
CA ARG A 24 5.64 5.47 12.50
C ARG A 24 6.91 5.62 11.66
N TRP A 25 7.12 4.73 10.70
CA TRP A 25 8.23 4.85 9.75
C TRP A 25 8.08 6.10 8.87
N LEU A 26 6.92 6.29 8.26
CA LEU A 26 6.64 7.45 7.40
C LEU A 26 6.71 8.78 8.18
N GLN A 27 6.33 8.79 9.46
CA GLN A 27 6.45 9.97 10.33
C GLN A 27 7.89 10.44 10.57
N ARG A 28 8.91 9.61 10.31
CA ARG A 28 10.32 10.04 10.39
C ARG A 28 10.73 10.95 9.24
N HIS A 29 9.97 10.95 8.14
CA HIS A 29 10.20 11.81 7.00
C HIS A 29 9.47 13.15 7.21
N PRO A 30 10.18 14.29 7.28
CA PRO A 30 9.58 15.58 7.58
C PRO A 30 8.60 16.04 6.51
N GLU A 31 8.81 15.63 5.26
CA GLU A 31 7.91 15.89 4.14
C GLU A 31 6.61 15.07 4.23
N LEU A 32 6.64 13.84 4.75
CA LEU A 32 5.46 12.98 4.83
C LEU A 32 4.66 13.23 6.11
N ARG A 33 5.33 13.50 7.23
CA ARG A 33 4.67 13.66 8.54
C ARG A 33 3.61 14.75 8.57
N ALA A 34 3.79 15.81 7.79
CA ALA A 34 2.83 16.92 7.67
C ALA A 34 1.56 16.54 6.90
N HIS A 35 1.60 15.41 6.18
CA HIS A 35 0.57 14.98 5.23
C HIS A 35 -0.11 13.66 5.61
N ILE A 36 0.33 13.02 6.70
CA ILE A 36 -0.28 11.78 7.19
C ILE A 36 -1.56 12.11 7.97
N LYS A 37 -2.70 11.55 7.52
CA LYS A 37 -3.94 11.52 8.29
C LYS A 37 -4.34 10.07 8.57
N GLN A 38 -4.60 9.76 9.84
CA GLN A 38 -5.22 8.49 10.18
C GLN A 38 -6.72 8.63 9.95
N GLU A 39 -7.27 7.86 9.00
CA GLU A 39 -8.71 7.71 8.87
C GLU A 39 -9.10 6.32 9.39
N PRO A 40 -10.20 6.22 10.17
CA PRO A 40 -10.76 4.91 10.50
C PRO A 40 -11.13 4.22 9.19
N ALA A 41 -10.74 2.95 9.05
CA ALA A 41 -11.16 2.15 7.91
C ALA A 41 -12.69 2.03 7.91
N PRO A 42 -13.36 2.08 6.75
CA PRO A 42 -14.80 1.81 6.68
C PRO A 42 -15.05 0.39 7.19
N ASP A 43 -16.16 0.21 7.90
CA ASP A 43 -16.58 -1.07 8.46
C ASP A 43 -16.51 -2.17 7.39
N PRO A 44 -15.86 -3.32 7.68
CA PRO A 44 -15.73 -4.39 6.70
C PRO A 44 -17.11 -4.82 6.23
N ALA A 45 -17.28 -4.91 4.90
CA ALA A 45 -18.54 -5.37 4.31
C ALA A 45 -18.92 -6.75 4.91
N PRO A 46 -20.18 -6.94 5.33
CA PRO A 46 -20.62 -8.18 5.96
C PRO A 46 -20.44 -9.34 4.98
N GLY A 47 -19.54 -10.27 5.30
CA GLY A 47 -19.16 -11.41 4.45
C GLY A 47 -17.65 -11.57 4.24
N THR A 48 -16.87 -10.51 4.46
CA THR A 48 -15.41 -10.62 4.59
C THR A 48 -15.08 -10.98 6.04
N MET A 49 -14.85 -12.26 6.33
CA MET A 49 -14.20 -12.66 7.58
C MET A 49 -12.79 -12.02 7.61
N GLY A 50 -12.61 -10.96 8.41
CA GLY A 50 -11.28 -10.54 8.86
C GLY A 50 -10.60 -9.38 8.12
N ALA A 51 -11.31 -8.31 7.75
CA ALA A 51 -10.66 -7.11 7.19
C ALA A 51 -10.95 -5.83 7.97
N ALA A 52 -10.63 -5.80 9.27
CA ALA A 52 -10.25 -4.54 9.89
C ALA A 52 -8.81 -4.20 9.44
N SER A 53 -8.63 -3.97 8.13
CA SER A 53 -7.38 -3.44 7.61
C SER A 53 -7.37 -1.96 7.95
N GLU A 54 -6.70 -1.58 9.04
CA GLU A 54 -6.47 -0.17 9.34
C GLU A 54 -5.87 0.51 8.08
N LEU A 55 -6.53 1.55 7.60
CA LEU A 55 -6.14 2.30 6.41
C LEU A 55 -5.29 3.50 6.83
N LEU A 56 -4.19 3.74 6.13
CA LEU A 56 -3.41 4.96 6.29
C LEU A 56 -3.63 5.89 5.11
N THR A 57 -4.20 7.07 5.35
CA THR A 57 -4.43 8.07 4.32
C THR A 57 -3.29 9.10 4.32
N LEU A 58 -2.73 9.40 3.15
CA LEU A 58 -1.76 10.48 2.97
C LEU A 58 -2.25 11.49 1.92
N LEU A 59 -1.98 12.76 2.18
CA LEU A 59 -2.26 13.86 1.25
C LEU A 59 -0.97 14.30 0.55
N LEU A 60 -0.61 13.61 -0.53
CA LEU A 60 0.61 13.88 -1.28
C LEU A 60 0.45 15.10 -2.19
N ALA A 61 1.34 16.08 -2.05
CA ALA A 61 1.58 17.05 -3.10
C ALA A 61 2.38 16.39 -4.24
N PRO A 62 2.10 16.69 -5.51
CA PRO A 62 2.95 16.25 -6.62
C PRO A 62 4.40 16.74 -6.42
N GLY A 63 5.38 15.94 -6.84
CA GLY A 63 6.82 16.19 -6.65
C GLY A 63 7.44 15.42 -5.48
N GLY A 64 8.08 16.15 -4.56
CA GLY A 64 8.95 15.55 -3.54
C GLY A 64 8.26 14.57 -2.58
N ALA A 65 6.99 14.81 -2.22
CA ALA A 65 6.27 13.95 -1.29
C ALA A 65 5.98 12.54 -1.87
N THR A 66 5.74 12.43 -3.18
CA THR A 66 5.56 11.14 -3.88
C THR A 66 6.85 10.34 -3.95
N ALA A 67 7.98 11.01 -4.23
CA ALA A 67 9.31 10.40 -4.20
C ALA A 67 9.66 9.87 -2.81
N ALA A 68 9.43 10.68 -1.78
CA ALA A 68 9.68 10.30 -0.40
C ALA A 68 8.80 9.15 0.07
N LEU A 69 7.52 9.11 -0.33
CA LEU A 69 6.65 7.99 -0.02
C LEU A 69 7.20 6.69 -0.63
N GLY A 70 7.60 6.73 -1.91
CA GLY A 70 8.17 5.56 -2.57
C GLY A 70 9.43 5.05 -1.90
N ALA A 71 10.37 5.95 -1.61
CA ALA A 71 11.60 5.60 -0.92
C ALA A 71 11.34 5.06 0.49
N ALA A 72 10.44 5.68 1.24
CA ALA A 72 10.13 5.28 2.60
C ALA A 72 9.43 3.91 2.68
N VAL A 73 8.51 3.61 1.75
CA VAL A 73 7.84 2.30 1.68
C VAL A 73 8.85 1.20 1.35
N VAL A 74 9.72 1.41 0.36
CA VAL A 74 10.73 0.43 -0.03
C VAL A 74 11.74 0.22 1.10
N ALA A 75 12.20 1.29 1.76
CA ALA A 75 13.11 1.19 2.90
C ALA A 75 12.46 0.47 4.09
N TRP A 76 11.18 0.73 4.38
CA TRP A 76 10.44 0.03 5.43
C TRP A 76 10.33 -1.48 5.14
N LEU A 77 10.01 -1.83 3.90
CA LEU A 77 9.91 -3.22 3.47
C LEU A 77 11.25 -3.96 3.51
N GLN A 78 12.36 -3.29 3.15
CA GLN A 78 13.71 -3.86 3.28
C GLN A 78 14.10 -4.10 4.75
N ASN A 79 13.70 -3.21 5.65
CA ASN A 79 14.01 -3.33 7.07
C ASN A 79 13.08 -4.33 7.81
N ARG A 80 12.10 -4.93 7.11
CA ARG A 80 11.16 -5.89 7.68
C ARG A 80 11.59 -7.33 7.39
N ARG A 81 11.72 -8.14 8.45
CA ARG A 81 12.04 -9.57 8.35
C ARG A 81 10.87 -10.47 7.92
N GLY A 82 9.64 -9.95 7.85
CA GLY A 82 8.44 -10.73 7.54
C GLY A 82 7.93 -10.48 6.13
N ASN A 83 7.24 -11.47 5.55
CA ASN A 83 6.47 -11.30 4.31
C ASN A 83 5.34 -10.29 4.56
N GLN A 84 5.59 -9.01 4.31
CA GLN A 84 4.57 -7.97 4.38
C GLN A 84 4.27 -7.49 2.96
N THR A 85 2.99 -7.30 2.68
CA THR A 85 2.51 -6.75 1.41
C THR A 85 1.93 -5.38 1.70
N VAL A 86 2.52 -4.34 1.13
CA VAL A 86 2.00 -2.97 1.18
C VAL A 86 1.25 -2.74 -0.10
N THR A 87 -0.01 -2.34 0.02
CA THR A 87 -0.84 -2.02 -1.12
C THR A 87 -1.24 -0.55 -1.04
N ILE A 88 -0.99 0.19 -2.10
CA ILE A 88 -1.22 1.63 -2.20
C ILE A 88 -2.37 1.84 -3.18
N THR A 89 -3.50 2.30 -2.67
CA THR A 89 -4.70 2.60 -3.46
C THR A 89 -4.80 4.11 -3.66
N ARG A 90 -4.84 4.52 -4.93
CA ARG A 90 -5.07 5.90 -5.36
C ARG A 90 -6.58 6.17 -5.41
N PRO A 91 -7.02 7.45 -5.35
CA PRO A 91 -8.44 7.77 -5.39
C PRO A 91 -9.03 7.52 -6.78
N ASP A 92 -8.18 7.50 -7.81
CA ASP A 92 -8.50 7.09 -9.19
C ASP A 92 -8.71 5.58 -9.36
N GLY A 93 -8.57 4.77 -8.32
CA GLY A 93 -8.76 3.31 -8.36
C GLY A 93 -7.52 2.51 -8.76
N THR A 94 -6.40 3.16 -9.11
CA THR A 94 -5.12 2.48 -9.31
C THR A 94 -4.63 1.89 -8.00
N GLN A 95 -4.31 0.60 -8.00
CA GLN A 95 -3.76 -0.12 -6.86
C GLN A 95 -2.34 -0.59 -7.19
N ILE A 96 -1.36 -0.18 -6.39
CA ILE A 96 0.04 -0.58 -6.52
C ILE A 96 0.40 -1.48 -5.35
N THR A 97 0.79 -2.72 -5.64
CA THR A 97 1.13 -3.71 -4.61
C THR A 97 2.63 -3.96 -4.59
N VAL A 98 3.24 -3.82 -3.41
CA VAL A 98 4.67 -4.02 -3.17
C VAL A 98 4.84 -5.05 -2.06
N THR A 99 5.60 -6.11 -2.32
CA THR A 99 5.85 -7.18 -1.36
C THR A 99 7.27 -7.09 -0.83
N ALA A 100 7.44 -7.38 0.47
CA ALA A 100 8.75 -7.44 1.13
C ALA A 100 9.70 -8.43 0.43
N GLU A 101 9.17 -9.55 -0.07
CA GLU A 101 9.96 -10.54 -0.81
C GLU A 101 10.60 -9.99 -2.07
N ARG A 102 9.90 -9.10 -2.78
CA ARG A 102 10.41 -8.49 -4.00
C ARG A 102 11.50 -7.47 -3.74
N VAL A 103 11.56 -6.89 -2.55
CA VAL A 103 12.51 -5.79 -2.25
C VAL A 103 13.62 -6.17 -1.29
N ARG A 104 13.47 -7.24 -0.50
CA ARG A 104 14.50 -7.70 0.45
C ARG A 104 15.78 -8.21 -0.22
N ASP A 105 15.65 -8.71 -1.44
CA ASP A 105 16.77 -9.28 -2.21
C ASP A 105 17.42 -8.23 -3.12
N LEU A 106 16.82 -7.04 -3.21
CA LEU A 106 17.28 -5.97 -4.08
C LEU A 106 18.44 -5.21 -3.44
N SER A 107 19.42 -4.86 -4.26
CA SER A 107 20.48 -3.92 -3.90
C SER A 107 19.91 -2.52 -3.57
N ALA A 108 20.70 -1.70 -2.89
CA ALA A 108 20.37 -0.30 -2.63
C ALA A 108 20.04 0.49 -3.90
N ALA A 109 20.70 0.17 -5.02
CA ALA A 109 20.41 0.77 -6.32
C ALA A 109 19.05 0.33 -6.88
N GLU A 110 18.77 -0.96 -6.88
CA GLU A 110 17.53 -1.54 -7.40
C GLU A 110 16.30 -1.11 -6.58
N SER A 111 16.46 -1.06 -5.26
CA SER A 111 15.42 -0.53 -4.38
C SER A 111 15.18 0.96 -4.57
N GLY A 112 16.23 1.74 -4.87
CA GLY A 112 16.09 3.12 -5.31
C GLY A 112 15.29 3.26 -6.60
N GLU A 113 15.50 2.37 -7.57
CA GLU A 113 14.74 2.34 -8.82
C GLU A 113 13.28 1.96 -8.59
N VAL A 114 13.00 0.96 -7.75
CA VAL A 114 11.62 0.59 -7.37
C VAL A 114 10.93 1.76 -6.68
N ALA A 115 11.62 2.46 -5.78
CA ALA A 115 11.07 3.65 -5.13
C ALA A 115 10.74 4.75 -6.13
N ARG A 116 11.62 4.98 -7.11
CA ARG A 116 11.41 5.95 -8.19
C ARG A 116 10.22 5.56 -9.07
N HIS A 117 10.17 4.32 -9.54
CA HIS A 117 9.04 3.82 -10.33
C HIS A 117 7.72 3.89 -9.58
N LEU A 118 7.75 3.63 -8.26
CA LEU A 118 6.56 3.78 -7.43
C LEU A 118 6.12 5.24 -7.34
N ALA A 119 7.06 6.18 -7.15
CA ALA A 119 6.77 7.61 -7.17
C ALA A 119 6.19 8.06 -8.51
N GLU A 120 6.80 7.65 -9.62
CA GLU A 120 6.31 7.94 -10.97
C GLU A 120 4.93 7.33 -11.23
N ALA A 121 4.65 6.13 -10.74
CA ALA A 121 3.33 5.51 -10.82
C ALA A 121 2.30 6.26 -9.95
N LEU A 122 2.73 6.86 -8.84
CA LEU A 122 1.91 7.71 -7.99
C LEU A 122 1.70 9.12 -8.54
N GLU A 123 2.53 9.56 -9.49
CA GLU A 123 2.39 10.85 -10.18
C GLU A 123 1.69 10.73 -11.53
N ARG A 124 1.84 9.59 -12.23
CA ARG A 124 1.14 9.32 -13.48
C ARG A 124 -0.36 9.34 -13.25
N ARG A 125 -1.01 10.38 -13.73
CA ARG A 125 -2.46 10.47 -13.85
C ARG A 125 -2.88 9.74 -15.13
N GLU A 126 -2.63 8.44 -15.20
CA GLU A 126 -3.04 7.64 -16.36
C GLU A 126 -4.32 6.85 -16.01
N PRO A 127 -5.34 6.89 -16.90
CA PRO A 127 -6.66 6.32 -16.66
C PRO A 127 -6.60 4.80 -16.57
N GLY A 128 -7.51 4.24 -15.77
CA GLY A 128 -7.47 2.87 -15.29
C GLY A 128 -7.19 1.81 -16.35
N THR A 129 -6.18 1.00 -16.08
CA THR A 129 -6.22 -0.42 -16.47
C THR A 129 -6.73 -1.18 -15.26
N GLY A 130 -8.05 -1.18 -15.11
CA GLY A 130 -8.74 -2.20 -14.33
C GLY A 130 -8.57 -3.55 -15.03
N SER A 131 -7.40 -4.16 -14.88
CA SER A 131 -7.22 -5.59 -15.13
C SER A 131 -7.12 -6.30 -13.78
N ALA A 132 -8.28 -6.41 -13.14
CA ALA A 132 -8.61 -7.52 -12.27
C ALA A 132 -10.00 -8.01 -12.67
N ASP A 133 -10.11 -8.42 -13.94
CA ASP A 133 -10.99 -9.51 -14.32
C ASP A 133 -10.55 -10.74 -13.52
N MET A 134 -11.33 -11.06 -12.48
CA MET A 134 -11.71 -12.41 -12.03
C MET A 134 -12.22 -12.36 -10.57
N ALA A 135 -13.39 -11.74 -10.39
CA ALA A 135 -14.31 -12.14 -9.33
C ALA A 135 -15.38 -13.07 -9.96
N ARG A 136 -15.30 -14.35 -9.60
CA ARG A 136 -16.29 -15.40 -9.87
C ARG A 136 -17.71 -14.95 -9.49
N PRO A 137 -18.74 -15.52 -10.12
CA PRO A 137 -19.87 -16.05 -9.37
C PRO A 137 -19.79 -17.58 -9.27
N GLY A 138 -20.04 -18.08 -8.06
CA GLY A 138 -20.10 -19.49 -7.72
C GLY A 138 -21.33 -20.22 -8.30
N PRO A 139 -21.60 -21.46 -7.82
CA PRO A 139 -22.20 -22.53 -8.59
C PRO A 139 -23.72 -22.44 -8.68
N THR A 140 -24.29 -22.74 -9.84
CA THR A 140 -25.67 -23.20 -9.95
C THR A 140 -25.68 -24.70 -10.14
N GLY A 141 -25.93 -25.41 -9.05
CA GLY A 141 -26.49 -26.75 -9.11
C GLY A 141 -27.95 -26.70 -9.58
N ARG A 142 -28.35 -27.71 -10.34
CA ARG A 142 -29.69 -28.28 -10.57
C ARG A 142 -29.61 -29.11 -11.86
N ALA A 143 -30.13 -30.32 -11.98
CA ALA A 143 -30.90 -31.20 -11.12
C ALA A 143 -30.69 -32.64 -11.63
#